data_AF-A0A2M8FXE6-F1
#
_entry.id   AF-A0A2M8FXE6-F1
#
_cell.length_a   1.000
_cell.length_b   1.000
_cell.length_c   1.000
_cell.angle_alpha   90.00
_cell.angle_beta   90.00
_cell.angle_gamma   90.00
#
_symmetry.space_group_name_H-M   'P 1'
#
loop_
_entity.id
_entity.type
_entity.pdbx_description
1 polymer ?
#
loop_
_entity_poly.entity_id
_entity_poly.type
_entity_poly.pdbx_seq_one_letter_code
_entity_poly.pdbx_strand_id
1 'polypeptide(L)'
;MARKKVKQNKKIKEIEDYDHWDTSALIDSDEQLKFEDLGLKLPDVPPTQVVSIRLPSQLLNELKALGSKEDVPYQALIKHLLAESVAKRKKKVA
;
A
#
# COMPACT_ATOMS: atom_id res chain seq x y z
N MET A 1 -32.46 -52.06 4.02
CA MET A 1 -31.42 -51.03 4.27
C MET A 1 -30.46 -51.00 3.09
N ALA A 2 -30.51 -49.94 2.28
CA ALA A 2 -29.75 -49.87 1.02
C ALA A 2 -28.32 -49.37 1.27
N ARG A 3 -27.32 -50.18 0.89
CA ARG A 3 -25.89 -49.82 0.98
C ARG A 3 -25.56 -48.72 -0.05
N LYS A 4 -25.23 -47.53 0.44
CA LYS A 4 -24.80 -46.38 -0.36
C LYS A 4 -23.44 -46.68 -1.00
N LYS A 5 -23.39 -46.78 -2.34
CA LYS A 5 -22.13 -46.95 -3.09
C LYS A 5 -21.29 -45.68 -2.95
N VAL A 6 -20.11 -45.82 -2.37
CA VAL A 6 -19.13 -44.74 -2.24
C VAL A 6 -18.51 -44.49 -3.62
N LYS A 7 -18.72 -43.29 -4.16
CA LYS A 7 -18.09 -42.82 -5.41
C LYS A 7 -16.60 -42.67 -5.15
N GLN A 8 -15.77 -43.48 -5.81
CA GLN A 8 -14.32 -43.32 -5.75
C GLN A 8 -13.96 -41.99 -6.41
N ASN A 9 -13.45 -41.05 -5.62
CA ASN A 9 -12.99 -39.75 -6.09
C ASN A 9 -11.78 -39.97 -7.00
N LYS A 10 -11.90 -39.56 -8.27
CA LYS A 10 -10.83 -39.63 -9.26
C LYS A 10 -9.73 -38.67 -8.81
N LYS A 11 -8.58 -39.20 -8.39
CA LYS A 11 -7.41 -38.39 -8.03
C LYS A 11 -7.07 -37.48 -9.20
N ILE A 12 -7.07 -36.17 -8.94
CA ILE A 12 -6.59 -35.16 -9.88
C ILE A 12 -5.11 -35.47 -10.09
N LYS A 13 -4.70 -35.71 -11.35
CA LYS A 13 -3.27 -35.85 -11.66
C LYS A 13 -2.62 -34.51 -11.35
N GLU A 14 -1.74 -34.52 -10.37
CA GLU A 14 -0.88 -33.41 -10.04
C GLU A 14 -0.01 -33.10 -11.27
N ILE A 15 0.03 -31.83 -11.67
CA ILE A 15 0.82 -31.39 -12.82
C ILE A 15 2.27 -31.39 -12.34
N GLU A 16 3.04 -32.40 -12.76
CA GLU A 16 4.45 -32.60 -12.38
C GLU A 16 5.41 -31.67 -13.14
N ASP A 17 4.97 -31.07 -14.25
CA ASP A 17 5.74 -30.06 -14.98
C ASP A 17 5.61 -28.71 -14.27
N TYR A 18 6.23 -28.63 -13.09
CA TYR A 18 6.77 -27.37 -12.64
C TYR A 18 8.04 -27.12 -13.42
N ASP A 19 8.07 -25.99 -14.11
CA ASP A 19 9.21 -25.51 -14.87
C ASP A 19 10.38 -25.34 -13.88
N HIS A 20 11.24 -26.37 -13.80
CA HIS A 20 12.31 -26.54 -12.81
C HIS A 20 13.56 -25.73 -13.20
N TRP A 21 13.39 -24.70 -14.03
CA TRP A 21 14.47 -23.75 -14.28
C TRP A 21 14.62 -22.94 -13.01
N ASP A 22 15.73 -23.20 -12.33
CA ASP A 22 16.18 -22.43 -11.21
C ASP A 22 16.53 -21.01 -11.72
N THR A 23 15.53 -20.13 -11.70
CA THR A 23 15.70 -18.68 -11.97
C THR A 23 16.82 -18.08 -11.13
N SER A 24 17.14 -18.69 -9.99
CA SER A 24 18.17 -18.23 -9.08
C SER A 24 19.55 -18.21 -9.76
N ALA A 25 19.81 -19.06 -10.76
CA ALA A 25 21.06 -19.00 -11.54
C ALA A 25 21.14 -17.78 -12.49
N LEU A 26 20.01 -17.15 -12.81
CA LEU A 26 19.93 -15.90 -13.56
C LEU A 26 19.95 -14.66 -12.64
N ILE A 27 19.88 -14.85 -11.32
CA ILE A 27 19.88 -13.79 -10.33
C ILE A 27 21.22 -13.88 -9.60
N ASP A 28 22.18 -13.09 -10.06
CA ASP A 28 23.48 -13.01 -9.40
C ASP A 28 23.29 -12.52 -7.96
N SER A 29 23.51 -13.42 -6.99
CA SER A 29 23.25 -13.13 -5.58
C SER A 29 24.39 -12.31 -4.97
N ASP A 30 25.56 -12.28 -5.63
CA ASP A 30 26.72 -11.50 -5.19
C ASP A 30 26.59 -10.03 -5.62
N GLU A 31 25.99 -9.77 -6.79
CA GLU A 31 25.77 -8.44 -7.34
C GLU A 31 24.28 -8.05 -7.34
N GLN A 32 23.83 -7.47 -6.23
CA GLN A 32 22.48 -6.92 -6.15
C GLN A 32 22.34 -5.69 -7.06
N LEU A 33 21.46 -5.79 -8.07
CA LEU A 33 21.05 -4.66 -8.90
C LEU A 33 20.56 -3.51 -8.04
N LYS A 34 21.17 -2.34 -8.20
CA LYS A 34 20.70 -1.09 -7.59
C LYS A 34 19.63 -0.48 -8.48
N PHE A 35 18.78 0.36 -7.89
CA PHE A 35 17.78 1.13 -8.67
C PHE A 35 18.43 1.99 -9.76
N GLU A 36 19.67 2.43 -9.52
CA GLU A 36 20.50 3.20 -10.46
C GLU A 36 20.82 2.39 -11.74
N ASP A 37 21.06 1.09 -11.61
CA ASP A 37 21.36 0.18 -12.74
C ASP A 37 20.14 -0.01 -13.65
N LEU A 38 18.95 0.24 -13.12
CA LEU A 38 17.67 0.23 -13.83
C LEU A 38 17.29 1.61 -14.39
N GLY A 39 18.16 2.62 -14.24
CA GLY A 39 17.88 4.00 -14.64
C GLY A 39 16.83 4.70 -13.77
N LEU A 40 16.50 4.14 -12.60
CA LEU A 40 15.52 4.69 -11.67
C LEU A 40 16.24 5.51 -10.59
N LYS A 41 15.92 6.80 -10.50
CA LYS A 41 16.39 7.68 -9.41
C LYS A 41 15.26 7.89 -8.41
N LEU A 42 15.50 7.47 -7.17
CA LEU A 42 14.62 7.81 -6.06
C LEU A 42 14.89 9.27 -5.62
N PRO A 43 13.88 10.01 -5.17
CA PRO A 43 14.11 11.32 -4.56
C PRO A 43 14.97 11.19 -3.29
N ASP A 44 15.94 12.09 -3.10
CA ASP A 44 16.81 12.11 -1.91
C ASP A 44 16.04 12.35 -0.60
N VAL A 45 14.87 12.97 -0.68
CA VAL A 45 14.05 13.33 0.47
C VAL A 45 12.80 12.44 0.50
N PRO A 46 12.44 11.86 1.66
CA PRO A 46 11.22 11.10 1.77
C PRO A 46 10.01 11.97 1.42
N PRO A 47 8.95 11.38 0.82
CA PRO A 47 7.78 12.13 0.34
C PRO A 47 6.97 12.79 1.47
N THR A 48 7.21 12.41 2.72
CA THR A 48 6.56 12.98 3.90
C THR A 48 7.57 13.23 5.02
N GLN A 49 7.44 14.36 5.69
CA GLN A 49 8.20 14.72 6.87
C GLN A 49 7.30 14.70 8.12
N VAL A 50 7.86 14.31 9.27
CA VAL A 50 7.15 14.33 10.55
C VAL A 50 7.14 15.76 11.08
N VAL A 51 5.96 16.28 11.39
CA VAL A 51 5.79 17.59 12.01
C VAL A 51 4.92 17.45 13.25
N SER A 52 5.36 18.04 14.36
CA SER A 52 4.60 18.14 15.60
C SER A 52 3.82 19.45 15.63
N ILE A 53 2.49 19.35 15.64
CA ILE A 53 1.58 20.51 15.75
C ILE A 53 0.70 20.39 17.00
N ARG A 54 0.39 21.52 17.63
CA ARG A 54 -0.62 21.57 18.71
C ARG A 54 -1.95 22.01 18.13
N LEU A 55 -3.01 21.28 18.46
CA LEU A 55 -4.39 21.56 18.02
C LEU A 55 -5.27 21.77 19.26
N PRO A 56 -6.27 22.67 19.20
CA PRO A 56 -7.32 22.73 20.22
C PRO A 56 -8.03 21.38 20.35
N SER A 57 -8.31 20.95 21.58
CA SER A 57 -8.90 19.63 21.86
C SER A 57 -10.24 19.40 21.14
N GLN A 58 -11.08 20.43 21.09
CA GLN A 58 -12.37 20.36 20.41
C GLN A 58 -12.21 20.09 18.91
N LEU A 59 -11.31 20.81 18.24
CA LEU A 59 -11.04 20.64 16.82
C LEU A 59 -10.51 19.22 16.51
N LEU A 60 -9.62 18.69 17.37
CA LEU A 60 -9.14 17.32 17.20
C LEU A 60 -10.27 16.29 17.30
N ASN A 61 -11.23 16.49 18.20
CA ASN A 61 -12.38 15.62 18.34
C ASN A 61 -13.30 15.69 17.11
N GLU A 62 -13.55 16.88 16.59
CA GLU A 62 -14.33 17.09 15.37
C GLU A 62 -13.66 16.40 14.16
N LEU A 63 -12.34 16.54 14.00
CA LEU A 63 -11.58 15.87 12.94
C LEU A 63 -11.63 14.34 13.03
N LYS A 64 -11.62 13.79 14.26
CA LYS A 64 -11.79 12.34 14.47
C LYS A 64 -13.19 11.87 14.09
N ALA A 65 -14.23 12.62 14.47
CA ALA A 65 -15.61 12.31 14.11
C ALA A 65 -15.84 12.38 12.59
N LEU A 66 -15.31 13.41 11.93
CA LEU A 66 -15.36 13.56 10.48
C LEU A 66 -14.63 12.44 9.75
N GLY A 67 -13.41 12.11 10.18
CA GLY A 67 -12.66 10.99 9.59
C GLY A 67 -13.42 9.67 9.70
N SER A 68 -14.00 9.38 10.86
CA SER A 68 -14.84 8.19 11.05
C SER A 68 -16.06 8.17 10.12
N LYS A 69 -16.69 9.33 9.90
CA LYS A 69 -17.85 9.47 9.00
C LYS A 69 -17.49 9.24 7.54
N GLU A 70 -16.30 9.67 7.11
CA GLU A 70 -15.81 9.54 5.74
C GLU A 70 -15.06 8.21 5.50
N ASP A 71 -14.94 7.36 6.53
CA ASP A 71 -14.16 6.12 6.52
C ASP A 71 -12.66 6.34 6.18
N VAL A 72 -12.12 7.46 6.67
CA VAL A 72 -10.72 7.86 6.46
C VAL A 72 -10.06 8.14 7.82
N PRO A 73 -8.81 7.68 8.05
CA PRO A 73 -8.07 8.04 9.25
C PRO A 73 -7.96 9.57 9.39
N TYR A 74 -8.24 10.12 10.58
CA TYR A 74 -8.22 11.57 10.81
C TYR A 74 -6.90 12.24 10.40
N GLN A 75 -5.78 11.52 10.48
CA GLN A 75 -4.47 12.00 10.03
C GLN A 75 -4.42 12.22 8.50
N ALA A 76 -5.03 11.32 7.72
CA ALA A 76 -5.13 11.46 6.28
C ALA A 76 -6.10 12.59 5.90
N LEU A 77 -7.22 12.72 6.62
CA LEU A 77 -8.15 13.84 6.45
C LEU A 77 -7.47 15.19 6.67
N ILE A 78 -6.66 15.33 7.73
CA ILE A 78 -5.89 16.55 8.00
C ILE A 78 -4.99 16.91 6.82
N LYS A 79 -4.29 15.93 6.23
CA LYS A 79 -3.42 16.17 5.06
C LYS A 79 -4.22 16.71 3.88
N HIS A 80 -5.39 16.14 3.60
CA HIS A 80 -6.26 16.57 2.51
C HIS A 80 -6.75 18.02 2.72
N LEU A 81 -7.28 18.32 3.91
CA LEU A 81 -7.78 19.66 4.24
C LEU A 81 -6.69 20.74 4.14
N LEU A 82 -5.47 20.42 4.58
CA LEU A 82 -4.33 21.35 4.47
C LEU A 82 -3.96 21.59 3.00
N ALA A 83 -3.88 20.53 2.18
CA ALA A 83 -3.58 20.67 0.75
C ALA A 83 -4.62 21.53 0.03
N GLU A 84 -5.90 21.29 0.29
CA GLU A 84 -7.00 22.06 -0.28
C GLU A 84 -6.96 23.54 0.15
N SER A 85 -6.71 23.81 1.44
CA SER A 85 -6.59 25.16 1.98
C SER A 85 -5.43 25.94 1.35
N VAL A 86 -4.27 25.30 1.18
CA VAL A 86 -3.11 25.90 0.51
C VAL A 86 -3.42 26.20 -0.96
N ALA A 87 -4.02 25.26 -1.68
CA ALA A 87 -4.41 25.46 -3.08
C ALA A 87 -5.39 26.63 -3.24
N LYS A 88 -6.40 26.71 -2.36
CA LYS A 88 -7.37 27.83 -2.33
C LYS A 88 -6.70 29.17 -2.04
N ARG A 89 -5.75 29.22 -1.09
CA ARG A 89 -5.02 30.45 -0.75
C ARG A 89 -4.11 30.91 -1.89
N LYS A 90 -3.38 29.99 -2.53
CA LYS A 90 -2.54 30.31 -3.70
C LYS A 90 -3.36 30.92 -4.85
N LYS A 91 -4.56 30.39 -5.12
CA LYS A 91 -5.46 30.92 -6.15
C LYS A 91 -6.04 32.31 -5.85
N LYS A 92 -6.11 32.72 -4.58
CA LYS A 92 -6.63 34.05 -4.19
C LYS A 92 -5.58 35.17 -4.23
N VAL A 93 -4.30 34.80 -4.29
CA VAL A 93 -3.17 35.75 -4.25
C VAL A 93 -2.63 36.01 -5.66
N ALA A 94 -2.97 35.17 -6.64
CA ALA A 94 -2.74 35.38 -8.07
C ALA A 94 -3.93 36.11 -8.70
#